data_AF-A0A538LQ69-F1
#
_entry.id   AF-A0A538LQ69-F1
#
_cell.length_a   1.000
_cell.length_b   1.000
_cell.length_c   1.000
_cell.angle_alpha   90.00
_cell.angle_beta   90.00
_cell.angle_gamma   90.00
#
_symmetry.space_group_name_H-M   'P 1'
#
loop_
_entity.id
_entity.type
_entity.pdbx_description
1 polymer ?
#
loop_
_entity_poly.entity_id
_entity_poly.type
_entity_poly.pdbx_seq_one_letter_code
_entity_poly.pdbx_strand_id
1 'polypeptide(L)'
;MSTRTAPDSLRPLERRVLALQEEGVDREEIARRFRRSPEFIDRVVEMAHMPRHPGTTTTPPRRHALRPIERCLMRWRDEGATFDALAPRFKRSPAHLQRVAGLASYKLSHQD
;
A
#
# COMPACT_ATOMS: atom_id res chain seq x y z
N MET A 1 -16.48 18.83 -14.57
CA MET A 1 -15.30 18.42 -15.35
C MET A 1 -14.69 17.20 -14.66
N SER A 2 -14.88 16.01 -15.22
CA SER A 2 -14.40 14.75 -14.63
C SER A 2 -12.89 14.68 -14.77
N THR A 3 -12.17 14.76 -13.64
CA THR A 3 -10.71 14.63 -13.62
C THR A 3 -10.33 13.21 -14.01
N ARG A 4 -9.75 13.06 -15.20
CA ARG A 4 -9.22 11.78 -15.67
C ARG A 4 -8.03 11.40 -14.78
N THR A 5 -8.24 10.47 -13.86
CA THR A 5 -7.20 9.87 -13.02
C THR A 5 -6.11 9.28 -13.92
N ALA A 6 -4.86 9.73 -13.75
CA ALA A 6 -3.75 9.30 -14.60
C ALA A 6 -3.54 7.77 -14.50
N PRO A 7 -3.22 7.07 -15.60
CA PRO A 7 -3.18 5.60 -15.65
C PRO A 7 -2.19 4.95 -14.66
N ASP A 8 -1.16 5.68 -14.25
CA ASP A 8 -0.16 5.25 -13.26
C ASP A 8 -0.70 5.21 -11.82
N SER A 9 -1.84 5.85 -11.56
CA SER A 9 -2.50 5.86 -10.24
C SER A 9 -3.63 4.84 -10.11
N LEU A 10 -3.91 4.07 -11.18
CA LEU A 10 -4.86 2.97 -11.16
C LEU A 10 -4.19 1.67 -10.71
N ARG A 11 -4.90 0.88 -9.90
CA ARG A 11 -4.51 -0.49 -9.55
C ARG A 11 -4.57 -1.39 -10.79
N PRO A 12 -3.79 -2.48 -10.86
CA PRO A 12 -3.79 -3.38 -12.02
C PRO A 12 -5.18 -3.91 -12.40
N LEU A 13 -6.02 -4.22 -11.41
CA LEU A 13 -7.41 -4.63 -11.62
C LEU A 13 -8.23 -3.53 -12.31
N GLU A 14 -8.22 -2.32 -11.74
CA GLU A 14 -8.97 -1.16 -12.27
C GLU A 14 -8.52 -0.83 -13.69
N ARG A 15 -7.21 -0.84 -13.93
CA ARG A 15 -6.62 -0.61 -15.26
C ARG A 15 -7.13 -1.62 -16.29
N ARG A 16 -7.14 -2.91 -15.93
CA ARG A 16 -7.58 -3.95 -16.86
C ARG A 16 -9.09 -3.93 -17.09
N VAL A 17 -9.87 -3.62 -16.06
CA VAL A 17 -11.34 -3.46 -16.18
C VAL A 17 -11.68 -2.28 -17.09
N LEU A 18 -11.07 -1.11 -16.87
CA LEU A 18 -11.30 0.07 -17.71
C LEU A 18 -10.86 -0.15 -19.16
N ALA A 19 -9.71 -0.80 -19.39
CA ALA A 19 -9.26 -1.13 -20.75
C ALA A 19 -10.27 -2.02 -21.50
N LEU A 20 -10.85 -3.03 -20.84
CA LEU A 20 -11.87 -3.89 -21.46
C LEU A 20 -13.18 -3.13 -21.75
N GLN A 21 -13.54 -2.16 -20.90
CA GLN A 21 -14.70 -1.31 -21.13
C GLN A 21 -14.45 -0.34 -22.31
N GLU A 22 -13.23 0.19 -22.44
CA GLU A 22 -12.80 1.00 -23.59
C GLU A 22 -12.77 0.17 -24.88
N GLU A 23 -12.43 -1.13 -24.80
CA GLU A 23 -12.52 -2.10 -25.89
C GLU A 23 -13.98 -2.50 -26.23
N GLY A 24 -14.97 -2.01 -25.47
CA GLY A 24 -16.40 -2.27 -25.69
C GLY A 24 -16.90 -3.63 -25.17
N VAL A 25 -16.14 -4.29 -24.30
CA VAL A 25 -16.55 -5.56 -23.69
C VAL A 25 -17.67 -5.31 -22.67
N ASP A 26 -18.76 -6.07 -22.76
CA ASP A 26 -19.89 -5.94 -21.85
C ASP A 26 -19.52 -6.28 -20.40
N ARG A 27 -20.16 -5.59 -19.44
CA ARG A 27 -19.87 -5.74 -18.00
C ARG A 27 -20.05 -7.18 -17.51
N GLU A 28 -21.03 -7.92 -18.03
CA GLU A 28 -21.32 -9.30 -17.62
C GLU A 28 -20.17 -10.22 -18.06
N GLU A 29 -19.64 -9.97 -19.26
CA GLU A 29 -18.50 -10.68 -19.81
C GLU A 29 -17.22 -10.34 -19.07
N ILE A 30 -17.01 -9.07 -18.70
CA ILE A 30 -15.90 -8.67 -17.83
C ILE A 30 -16.01 -9.40 -16.48
N ALA A 31 -17.19 -9.36 -15.83
CA ALA A 31 -17.44 -10.02 -14.56
C ALA A 31 -17.12 -11.52 -14.63
N ARG A 32 -17.57 -12.20 -15.70
CA ARG A 32 -17.27 -13.61 -15.97
C ARG A 32 -15.76 -13.86 -16.10
N ARG A 33 -15.03 -13.03 -16.87
CA ARG A 33 -13.56 -13.15 -17.03
C ARG A 33 -12.82 -13.02 -15.70
N PHE A 34 -13.27 -12.13 -14.82
CA PHE A 34 -12.67 -11.93 -13.50
C PHE A 34 -13.22 -12.87 -12.42
N ARG A 35 -14.19 -13.74 -12.74
CA ARG A 35 -14.91 -14.60 -11.77
C ARG A 35 -15.50 -13.79 -10.61
N ARG A 36 -16.11 -12.64 -10.94
CA ARG A 36 -16.76 -11.72 -10.01
C ARG A 36 -18.19 -11.45 -10.48
N SER A 37 -18.97 -10.74 -9.65
CA SER A 37 -20.30 -10.30 -10.02
C SER A 37 -20.25 -8.98 -10.81
N PRO A 38 -21.26 -8.67 -11.64
CA PRO A 38 -21.34 -7.39 -12.35
C PRO A 38 -21.28 -6.19 -11.41
N GLU A 39 -21.92 -6.26 -10.25
CA GLU A 39 -21.94 -5.18 -9.25
C GLU A 39 -20.55 -4.94 -8.63
N PHE A 40 -19.70 -5.97 -8.61
CA PHE A 40 -18.31 -5.80 -8.22
C PHE A 40 -17.52 -5.03 -9.29
N ILE A 41 -17.78 -5.31 -10.56
CA ILE A 41 -17.16 -4.57 -11.68
C ILE A 41 -17.60 -3.11 -11.66
N ASP A 42 -18.89 -2.84 -11.45
CA ASP A 42 -19.41 -1.47 -11.34
C ASP A 42 -18.72 -0.69 -10.21
N ARG A 43 -18.56 -1.30 -9.03
CA ARG A 43 -17.80 -0.70 -7.91
C ARG A 43 -16.35 -0.41 -8.28
N VAL A 44 -15.70 -1.29 -9.02
CA VAL A 44 -14.31 -1.09 -9.46
C VAL A 44 -14.22 0.11 -10.41
N VAL A 45 -15.16 0.24 -11.36
CA VAL A 45 -15.24 1.38 -12.28
C VAL A 45 -15.48 2.68 -11.50
N GLU A 46 -16.43 2.68 -10.57
CA GLU A 46 -16.74 3.83 -9.72
C GLU A 46 -15.50 4.26 -8.92
N MET A 47 -14.85 3.33 -8.24
CA MET A 47 -13.61 3.58 -7.49
C MET A 47 -12.46 4.07 -8.38
N ALA A 48 -12.39 3.64 -9.64
CA ALA A 48 -11.36 4.10 -10.57
C ALA A 48 -11.51 5.59 -10.93
N HIS A 49 -12.73 6.12 -10.92
CA HIS A 49 -13.03 7.53 -11.19
C HIS A 49 -12.90 8.44 -9.96
N MET A 50 -12.83 7.88 -8.75
CA MET A 50 -12.64 8.67 -7.54
C MET A 50 -11.20 9.23 -7.45
N PRO A 51 -11.02 10.50 -7.03
CA PRO A 51 -9.70 11.05 -6.78
C PRO A 51 -9.03 10.29 -5.63
N ARG A 52 -7.91 9.63 -5.92
CA ARG A 52 -7.15 8.92 -4.88
C ARG A 52 -6.30 9.89 -4.08
N HIS A 53 -6.32 9.74 -2.75
CA HIS A 53 -5.31 10.35 -1.92
C HIS A 53 -3.94 9.72 -2.23
N PRO A 54 -2.88 10.54 -2.37
CA PRO A 54 -1.54 10.09 -2.79
C PRO A 54 -0.86 9.09 -1.85
N GLY A 55 -1.48 8.69 -0.73
CA GLY A 55 -0.98 7.66 0.19
C GLY A 55 -1.58 6.25 0.00
N THR A 56 -2.50 6.03 -0.94
CA THR A 56 -3.24 4.75 -1.09
C THR A 56 -2.78 3.88 -2.24
N THR A 57 -1.86 4.37 -3.07
CA THR A 57 -1.17 3.55 -4.06
C THR A 57 -0.25 2.63 -3.29
N THR A 58 -0.48 1.31 -3.37
CA THR A 58 0.48 0.28 -2.99
C THR A 58 1.65 0.34 -3.96
N THR A 59 2.38 1.45 -3.99
CA THR A 59 3.74 1.46 -4.49
C THR A 59 4.46 0.43 -3.64
N PRO A 60 5.06 -0.63 -4.22
CA PRO A 60 5.88 -1.52 -3.43
C PRO A 60 6.85 -0.64 -2.64
N PRO A 61 6.93 -0.78 -1.31
CA PRO A 61 7.79 0.07 -0.52
C PRO A 61 9.16 0.05 -1.20
N ARG A 62 9.73 1.24 -1.46
CA ARG A 62 11.10 1.34 -2.03
C ARG A 62 11.97 0.33 -1.28
N ARG A 63 12.93 -0.33 -1.93
CA ARG A 63 13.78 -1.36 -1.27
C ARG A 63 14.39 -0.86 0.06
N HIS A 64 14.57 0.45 0.17
CA HIS A 64 15.10 1.18 1.33
C HIS A 64 14.04 1.78 2.27
N ALA A 65 12.74 1.65 1.96
CA ALA A 65 11.68 2.15 2.82
C ALA A 65 11.53 1.27 4.07
N LEU A 66 11.34 1.93 5.21
CA LEU A 66 11.12 1.26 6.49
C LEU A 66 9.85 0.40 6.45
N ARG A 67 9.98 -0.84 6.91
CA ARG A 67 8.86 -1.76 7.18
C ARG A 67 7.97 -1.19 8.29
N PRO A 68 6.70 -1.61 8.41
CA PRO A 68 5.81 -1.11 9.45
C PRO A 68 6.36 -1.24 10.88
N ILE A 69 7.02 -2.36 11.19
CA ILE A 69 7.66 -2.59 12.49
C ILE A 69 8.82 -1.62 12.74
N GLU A 70 9.66 -1.39 11.73
CA GLU A 70 10.80 -0.47 11.80
C GLU A 70 10.31 0.96 12.01
N ARG A 71 9.30 1.40 11.24
CA ARG A 71 8.71 2.73 11.35
C ARG A 71 8.05 2.97 12.71
N CYS A 72 7.29 2.00 13.19
CA CYS A 72 6.65 2.08 14.50
C CYS A 72 7.71 2.13 15.61
N LEU A 73 8.70 1.25 15.57
CA LEU A 73 9.78 1.21 16.55
C LEU A 73 10.57 2.53 16.57
N MET A 74 10.97 3.05 15.41
CA MET A 74 11.70 4.32 15.31
C MET A 74 10.89 5.50 15.87
N ARG A 75 9.59 5.57 15.57
CA ARG A 75 8.73 6.61 16.16
C ARG A 75 8.73 6.58 17.68
N TRP A 76 8.50 5.41 18.29
CA TRP A 76 8.54 5.29 19.75
C TRP A 76 9.93 5.57 20.32
N ARG A 77 10.98 5.27 19.56
CA ARG A 77 12.37 5.54 19.92
C ARG A 77 12.70 7.03 19.92
N ASP A 78 12.18 7.78 18.96
CA ASP A 78 12.26 9.25 18.89
C ASP A 78 11.48 9.90 20.03
N GLU A 79 10.37 9.29 20.47
CA GLU A 79 9.62 9.67 21.67
C GLU A 79 10.33 9.26 22.99
N GLY A 80 11.52 8.63 22.91
CA GLY A 80 12.37 8.30 24.05
C GLY A 80 12.20 6.90 24.66
N ALA A 81 11.26 6.09 24.18
CA ALA A 81 10.95 4.78 24.77
C ALA A 81 12.11 3.78 24.66
N THR A 82 12.47 3.11 25.76
CA THR A 82 13.53 2.10 25.80
C THR A 82 13.11 0.77 25.17
N PHE A 83 14.08 -0.07 24.76
CA PHE A 83 13.77 -1.38 24.17
C PHE A 83 13.06 -2.31 25.16
N ASP A 84 13.40 -2.25 26.44
CA ASP A 84 12.72 -3.00 27.50
C ASP A 84 11.27 -2.57 27.67
N ALA A 85 11.00 -1.26 27.62
CA ALA A 85 9.63 -0.75 27.69
C ALA A 85 8.79 -1.17 26.46
N LEU A 86 9.43 -1.31 25.30
CA LEU A 86 8.75 -1.69 24.05
C LEU A 86 8.61 -3.20 23.87
N ALA A 87 9.45 -4.01 24.51
CA ALA A 87 9.46 -5.47 24.34
C ALA A 87 8.07 -6.13 24.57
N PRO A 88 7.30 -5.81 25.63
CA PRO A 88 5.95 -6.34 25.81
C PRO A 88 5.00 -5.92 24.69
N ARG A 89 5.07 -4.65 24.25
CA ARG A 89 4.18 -4.09 23.21
C ARG A 89 4.39 -4.75 21.85
N PHE A 90 5.65 -5.00 21.50
CA PHE A 90 6.01 -5.65 20.24
C PHE A 90 5.97 -7.17 20.31
N LYS A 91 5.80 -7.76 21.51
CA LYS A 91 5.89 -9.20 21.77
C LYS A 91 7.21 -9.80 21.25
N ARG A 92 8.31 -9.06 21.44
CA ARG A 92 9.68 -9.41 21.01
C ARG A 92 10.67 -9.05 22.11
N SER A 93 11.82 -9.73 22.13
CA SER A 93 12.86 -9.41 23.12
C SER A 93 13.53 -8.05 22.85
N PRO A 94 14.06 -7.37 23.88
CA PRO A 94 14.79 -6.11 23.71
C PRO A 94 15.93 -6.22 22.70
N ALA A 95 16.70 -7.30 22.74
CA ALA A 95 17.78 -7.57 21.79
C ALA A 95 17.29 -7.71 20.33
N HIS A 96 16.09 -8.25 20.12
CA HIS A 96 15.49 -8.27 18.78
C HIS A 96 15.15 -6.87 18.31
N LEU A 97 14.54 -6.04 19.17
CA LEU A 97 14.21 -4.66 18.84
C LEU A 97 15.46 -3.82 18.55
N GLN A 98 16.55 -4.03 19.28
CA GLN A 98 17.83 -3.36 19.00
C GLN A 98 18.36 -3.69 17.61
N ARG A 99 18.28 -4.96 17.17
CA ARG A 99 18.66 -5.35 15.80
C ARG A 99 17.76 -4.71 14.74
N VAL A 100 16.44 -4.66 14.99
CA VAL A 100 15.49 -4.00 14.08
C VAL A 100 15.79 -2.50 13.98
N ALA A 101 16.10 -1.84 15.10
CA ALA A 101 16.50 -0.43 15.10
C ALA A 101 17.79 -0.20 14.31
N GLY A 102 18.81 -1.06 14.49
CA GLY A 102 20.05 -0.97 13.71
C GLY A 102 19.82 -1.09 12.20
N LEU A 103 18.96 -2.03 11.77
CA LEU A 103 18.59 -2.19 10.37
C LEU A 103 17.79 -0.97 9.84
N ALA A 104 16.90 -0.41 10.67
CA ALA A 104 16.13 0.77 10.32
C ALA A 104 17.04 2.00 10.13
N SER A 105 17.98 2.24 11.05
CA SER A 105 18.97 3.32 10.93
C SER A 105 19.83 3.17 9.68
N TYR A 106 20.29 1.96 9.38
CA TYR A 106 21.04 1.69 8.15
C TYR A 106 20.23 2.01 6.89
N LYS A 107 18.93 1.67 6.87
CA LYS A 107 18.06 1.99 5.72
C LYS A 107 17.85 3.49 5.57
N LEU A 108 17.62 4.20 6.67
CA LEU A 108 17.45 5.65 6.67
C LEU A 108 18.68 6.38 6.17
N SER A 109 19.89 5.89 6.47
CA SER A 109 21.14 6.48 5.98
C SER A 109 21.44 6.17 4.50
N HIS A 110 20.67 5.31 3.85
CA HIS A 110 20.86 4.90 2.44
C HIS A 110 19.57 5.08 1.62
N GLN A 111 18.68 6.00 2.03
CA GLN A 111 17.52 6.40 1.23
C GLN A 111 17.90 7.56 0.29
N ASP A 112 18.70 7.28 -0.74
CA ASP A 112 18.83 8.14 -1.94
C ASP A 112 17.99 7.55 -3.09
#